data_AF-A0A5E3WSX8-F1
#
_entry.id   AF-A0A5E3WSX8-F1
#
_cell.length_a   1.000
_cell.length_b   1.000
_cell.length_c   1.000
_cell.angle_alpha   90.00
_cell.angle_beta   90.00
_cell.angle_gamma   90.00
#
_symmetry.space_group_name_H-M   'P 1'
#
loop_
_entity.id
_entity.type
_entity.pdbx_description
1 polymer ?
#
loop_
_entity_poly.entity_id
_entity_poly.type
_entity_poly.pdbx_seq_one_letter_code
_entity_poly.pdbx_strand_id
1 'polypeptide(L)'
;MHLETPALYALSFVFLCFPCGSFAQDFTIPSAWVDTTSNVSRAERLNAAWGSANEVVRRIDPTLGIPSDNIFYETGSNMAIAFALQDYRSGNSSWKKQVIGNTLSLYEDNRATSGLYNENSTRDVIFYGLAEATAYLAYNDSGRLEVAQQNFDLVYSDFINATRAESRKYPRKLTTTCERTLGAFPSGYPASR
;
A
#
# COMPACT_ATOMS: atom_id res chain seq x y z
N MET A 1 55.35 -36.18 7.44
CA MET A 1 55.85 -35.46 6.24
C MET A 1 54.62 -34.84 5.57
N HIS A 2 54.25 -33.65 6.01
CA HIS A 2 53.03 -32.92 5.59
C HIS A 2 53.41 -31.97 4.45
N LEU A 3 52.82 -32.18 3.27
CA LEU A 3 52.88 -31.24 2.15
C LEU A 3 51.64 -30.34 2.24
N GLU A 4 51.83 -29.12 2.73
CA GLU A 4 50.83 -28.06 2.68
C GLU A 4 50.79 -27.47 1.27
N THR A 5 49.61 -27.40 0.66
CA THR A 5 49.34 -26.82 -0.66
C THR A 5 48.62 -25.47 -0.52
N PRO A 6 49.32 -24.36 -0.27
CA PRO A 6 48.70 -23.03 -0.14
C PRO A 6 48.28 -22.39 -1.47
N ALA A 7 48.54 -23.02 -2.62
CA ALA A 7 48.36 -22.40 -3.94
C ALA A 7 46.91 -22.37 -4.46
N LEU A 8 46.00 -23.18 -3.91
CA LEU A 8 44.60 -23.25 -4.39
C LEU A 8 43.70 -22.13 -3.82
N TYR A 9 44.07 -21.49 -2.71
CA TYR A 9 43.29 -20.41 -2.09
C TYR A 9 43.51 -19.05 -2.77
N ALA A 10 44.68 -18.83 -3.37
CA ALA A 10 45.00 -17.56 -4.02
C ALA A 10 44.18 -17.33 -5.31
N LEU A 11 43.79 -18.41 -6.01
CA LEU A 11 43.02 -18.29 -7.27
C LEU A 11 41.53 -17.98 -7.04
N SER A 12 40.96 -18.32 -5.87
CA SER A 12 39.57 -17.99 -5.53
C SER A 12 39.37 -16.51 -5.16
N PHE A 13 40.40 -15.81 -4.69
CA PHE A 13 40.29 -14.40 -4.33
C PHE A 13 40.22 -13.46 -5.55
N VAL A 14 40.78 -13.85 -6.70
CA VAL A 14 40.80 -13.01 -7.90
C VAL A 14 39.43 -12.93 -8.58
N PHE A 15 38.58 -13.95 -8.44
CA PHE A 15 37.23 -13.96 -9.01
C PHE A 15 36.20 -13.13 -8.21
N LEU A 16 36.50 -12.73 -6.97
CA LEU A 16 35.63 -11.88 -6.16
C LEU A 16 35.74 -10.38 -6.50
N CYS A 17 36.71 -9.99 -7.33
CA CYS A 17 36.95 -8.58 -7.69
C CYS A 17 36.37 -8.18 -9.05
N PHE A 18 35.53 -9.00 -9.68
CA PHE A 18 34.77 -8.54 -10.85
C PHE A 18 33.53 -7.76 -10.36
N PRO A 19 33.52 -6.42 -10.44
CA PRO A 19 32.29 -5.67 -10.21
C PRO A 19 31.30 -6.09 -11.28
N CYS A 20 30.28 -6.87 -10.90
CA CYS A 20 29.07 -6.96 -11.70
C CYS A 20 28.55 -5.54 -11.84
N GLY A 21 28.70 -4.95 -13.03
CA GLY A 21 28.15 -3.63 -13.31
C GLY A 21 26.66 -3.66 -13.03
N SER A 22 26.23 -3.02 -11.94
CA SER A 22 24.82 -2.77 -11.71
C SER A 22 24.39 -1.76 -12.77
N PHE A 23 23.61 -2.20 -13.74
CA PHE A 23 22.83 -1.26 -14.54
C PHE A 23 21.80 -0.64 -13.60
N ALA A 24 22.10 0.55 -13.07
CA ALA A 24 21.08 1.35 -12.42
C ALA A 24 20.00 1.65 -13.46
N GLN A 25 18.73 1.53 -13.07
CA GLN A 25 17.65 2.01 -13.93
C GLN A 25 17.84 3.51 -14.11
N ASP A 26 17.71 3.98 -15.35
CA ASP A 26 17.74 5.40 -15.65
C ASP A 26 16.46 6.04 -15.08
N PHE A 27 16.58 6.65 -13.90
CA PHE A 27 15.51 7.41 -13.25
C PHE A 27 15.47 8.87 -13.72
N THR A 28 16.14 9.20 -14.83
CA THR A 28 16.06 10.55 -15.39
C THR A 28 14.60 10.80 -15.79
N ILE A 29 14.00 11.82 -15.17
CA ILE A 29 12.64 12.24 -15.49
C ILE A 29 12.61 12.59 -16.99
N PRO A 30 11.73 11.98 -17.80
CA PRO A 30 11.61 12.34 -19.20
C PRO A 30 11.43 13.86 -19.32
N SER A 31 12.17 14.52 -20.21
CA SER A 31 12.09 15.98 -20.36
C SER A 31 10.67 16.47 -20.70
N ALA A 32 9.86 15.63 -21.35
CA ALA A 32 8.44 15.87 -21.61
C ALA A 32 7.55 15.88 -20.35
N TRP A 33 8.06 15.41 -19.20
CA TRP A 33 7.35 15.41 -17.92
C TRP A 33 7.76 16.57 -17.01
N VAL A 34 8.85 17.28 -17.36
CA VAL A 34 9.29 18.50 -16.69
C VAL A 34 8.45 19.67 -17.24
N ASP A 35 8.08 20.61 -16.38
CA ASP A 35 7.34 21.83 -16.75
C ASP A 35 5.95 21.64 -17.37
N THR A 36 5.16 20.69 -16.84
CA THR A 36 3.72 20.60 -17.12
C THR A 36 2.94 21.74 -16.43
N THR A 37 3.25 22.98 -16.80
CA THR A 37 2.42 24.13 -16.46
C THR A 37 1.06 23.92 -17.12
N SER A 38 0.01 24.01 -16.31
CA SER A 38 -1.35 23.85 -16.79
C SER A 38 -2.11 25.13 -16.48
N ASN A 39 -2.59 25.78 -17.53
CA ASN A 39 -3.29 27.06 -17.48
C ASN A 39 -4.69 26.97 -16.85
N VAL A 40 -5.12 25.77 -16.43
CA VAL A 40 -6.39 25.54 -15.75
C VAL A 40 -6.30 26.08 -14.32
N SER A 41 -7.17 27.03 -14.01
CA SER A 41 -7.26 27.67 -12.70
C SER A 41 -7.60 26.66 -11.60
N ARG A 42 -7.27 27.00 -10.34
CA ARG A 42 -7.67 26.18 -9.19
C ARG A 42 -9.18 25.97 -9.14
N ALA A 43 -9.96 27.00 -9.47
CA ALA A 43 -11.42 26.95 -9.44
C ALA A 43 -11.97 25.94 -10.46
N GLU A 44 -11.46 25.96 -11.70
CA GLU A 44 -11.85 25.00 -12.74
C GLU A 44 -11.51 23.55 -12.35
N ARG A 45 -10.34 23.31 -11.74
CA ARG A 45 -9.97 21.98 -11.24
C ARG A 45 -10.90 21.50 -10.13
N LEU A 46 -11.23 22.37 -9.19
CA LEU A 46 -12.16 22.04 -8.10
C LEU A 46 -13.56 21.76 -8.66
N ASN A 47 -14.02 22.53 -9.65
CA ASN A 47 -15.31 22.32 -10.28
C ASN A 47 -15.36 20.99 -11.04
N ALA A 48 -14.29 20.65 -11.78
CA ALA A 48 -14.18 19.35 -12.45
C ALA A 48 -14.17 18.18 -11.45
N ALA A 49 -13.37 18.29 -10.38
CA ALA A 49 -13.34 17.28 -9.31
C ALA A 49 -14.71 17.14 -8.63
N TRP A 50 -15.40 18.25 -8.39
CA TRP A 50 -16.75 18.27 -7.84
C TRP A 50 -17.78 17.59 -8.74
N GLY A 51 -17.74 17.88 -10.05
CA GLY A 51 -18.58 17.20 -11.04
C GLY A 51 -18.36 15.68 -11.01
N SER A 52 -17.11 15.24 -11.07
CA SER A 52 -16.76 13.82 -11.01
C SER A 52 -17.22 13.15 -9.72
N ALA A 53 -17.01 13.79 -8.56
CA ALA A 53 -17.45 13.25 -7.28
C ALA A 53 -18.98 13.09 -7.21
N ASN A 54 -19.75 14.05 -7.74
CA ASN A 54 -21.21 13.94 -7.81
C ASN A 54 -21.68 12.74 -8.66
N GLU A 55 -21.02 12.46 -9.78
CA GLU A 55 -21.38 11.28 -10.60
C GLU A 55 -21.10 9.97 -9.86
N VAL A 56 -20.04 9.91 -9.07
CA VAL A 56 -19.76 8.75 -8.20
C VAL A 56 -20.85 8.62 -7.13
N VAL A 57 -21.19 9.71 -6.44
CA VAL A 57 -22.22 9.71 -5.38
C VAL A 57 -23.57 9.23 -5.90
N ARG A 58 -23.96 9.60 -7.12
CA ARG A 58 -25.21 9.12 -7.74
C ARG A 58 -25.29 7.61 -7.93
N ARG A 59 -24.16 6.92 -7.94
CA ARG A 59 -24.09 5.46 -8.12
C ARG A 59 -23.91 4.70 -6.81
N ILE A 60 -23.71 5.42 -5.69
CA ILE A 60 -23.55 4.79 -4.38
C ILE A 60 -24.88 4.14 -3.98
N ASP A 61 -24.82 2.85 -3.68
CA ASP A 61 -25.88 2.18 -2.94
C ASP A 61 -25.77 2.60 -1.47
N PRO A 62 -26.78 3.25 -0.88
CA PRO A 62 -26.72 3.73 0.49
C PRO A 62 -26.63 2.60 1.54
N THR A 63 -26.97 1.37 1.18
CA THR A 63 -26.86 0.21 2.08
C THR A 63 -25.48 -0.43 2.04
N LEU A 64 -24.72 -0.22 0.96
CA LEU A 64 -23.36 -0.71 0.79
C LEU A 64 -22.33 0.40 1.07
N GLY A 65 -22.73 1.66 0.96
CA GLY A 65 -21.87 2.83 1.08
C GLY A 65 -20.88 2.99 -0.06
N ILE A 66 -21.04 2.23 -1.13
CA ILE A 66 -20.19 2.21 -2.34
C ILE A 66 -21.05 1.94 -3.58
N PRO A 67 -20.53 2.16 -4.81
CA PRO A 67 -21.22 1.74 -6.02
C PRO A 67 -21.46 0.23 -6.11
N SER A 68 -22.59 -0.18 -6.67
CA SER A 68 -23.00 -1.60 -6.78
C SER A 68 -22.40 -2.31 -8.01
N ASP A 69 -21.14 -2.03 -8.37
CA ASP A 69 -20.50 -2.49 -9.61
C ASP A 69 -19.77 -3.85 -9.49
N ASN A 70 -19.96 -4.55 -8.37
CA ASN A 70 -19.35 -5.83 -8.02
C ASN A 70 -17.82 -5.81 -7.80
N ILE A 71 -17.20 -4.63 -7.66
CA ILE A 71 -15.78 -4.47 -7.30
C ILE A 71 -15.70 -4.01 -5.85
N PHE A 72 -15.67 -4.95 -4.91
CA PHE A 72 -15.99 -4.65 -3.50
C PHE A 72 -14.81 -4.19 -2.63
N TYR A 73 -13.60 -4.67 -2.88
CA TYR A 73 -12.59 -4.68 -1.82
C TYR A 73 -11.88 -3.33 -1.62
N GLU A 74 -11.49 -2.63 -2.69
CA GLU A 74 -10.78 -1.34 -2.59
C GLU A 74 -11.60 -0.13 -3.02
N THR A 75 -12.78 -0.34 -3.63
CA THR A 75 -13.62 0.75 -4.15
C THR A 75 -14.05 1.69 -3.04
N GLY A 76 -14.49 1.17 -1.90
CA GLY A 76 -14.93 1.98 -0.76
C GLY A 76 -13.82 2.83 -0.16
N SER A 77 -12.66 2.23 0.12
CA SER A 77 -11.50 2.95 0.65
C SER A 77 -10.99 4.02 -0.32
N ASN A 78 -10.88 3.70 -1.62
CA ASN A 78 -10.40 4.65 -2.62
C ASN A 78 -11.38 5.83 -2.81
N MET A 79 -12.68 5.54 -2.80
CA MET A 79 -13.71 6.57 -2.85
C MET A 79 -13.66 7.48 -1.62
N ALA A 80 -13.58 6.90 -0.42
CA ALA A 80 -13.46 7.64 0.83
C ALA A 80 -12.21 8.54 0.84
N ILE A 81 -11.06 8.02 0.39
CA ILE A 81 -9.81 8.78 0.23
C ILE A 81 -10.02 9.95 -0.73
N ALA A 82 -10.58 9.71 -1.92
CA ALA A 82 -10.78 10.73 -2.94
C ALA A 82 -11.68 11.86 -2.43
N PHE A 83 -12.80 11.53 -1.79
CA PHE A 83 -13.74 12.50 -1.25
C PHE A 83 -13.16 13.29 -0.08
N ALA A 84 -12.50 12.62 0.86
CA ALA A 84 -11.84 13.28 1.99
C ALA A 84 -10.72 14.21 1.52
N LEU A 85 -9.88 13.78 0.55
CA LEU A 85 -8.85 14.64 -0.03
C LEU A 85 -9.44 15.85 -0.76
N GLN A 86 -10.56 15.69 -1.46
CA GLN A 86 -11.23 16.81 -2.10
C GLN A 86 -11.71 17.84 -1.07
N ASP A 87 -12.35 17.39 0.01
CA ASP A 87 -12.78 18.24 1.12
C ASP A 87 -11.57 18.93 1.77
N TYR A 88 -10.51 18.19 2.09
CA TYR A 88 -9.26 18.73 2.65
C TYR A 88 -8.63 19.81 1.75
N ARG A 89 -8.54 19.58 0.43
CA ARG A 89 -7.92 20.52 -0.51
C ARG A 89 -8.78 21.72 -0.86
N SER A 90 -10.11 21.57 -0.78
CA SER A 90 -11.06 22.65 -1.01
C SER A 90 -11.30 23.50 0.25
N GLY A 91 -11.07 22.94 1.44
CA GLY A 91 -11.43 23.57 2.72
C GLY A 91 -12.91 23.38 3.08
N ASN A 92 -13.59 22.43 2.43
CA ASN A 92 -15.01 22.13 2.64
C ASN A 92 -15.19 20.82 3.42
N SER A 93 -16.44 20.53 3.76
CA SER A 93 -16.84 19.27 4.42
C SER A 93 -18.05 18.63 3.74
N SER A 94 -18.17 18.84 2.43
CA SER A 94 -19.37 18.48 1.66
C SER A 94 -19.58 16.98 1.59
N TRP A 95 -18.49 16.21 1.60
CA TRP A 95 -18.52 14.76 1.51
C TRP A 95 -18.43 14.06 2.87
N LYS A 96 -18.26 14.81 3.96
CA LYS A 96 -18.11 14.24 5.31
C LYS A 96 -19.19 13.23 5.68
N LYS A 97 -20.45 13.51 5.34
CA LYS A 97 -21.56 12.58 5.59
C LYS A 97 -21.43 11.28 4.80
N GLN A 98 -21.01 11.35 3.54
CA GLN A 98 -20.80 10.16 2.71
C GLN A 98 -19.57 9.37 3.15
N VAL A 99 -18.48 10.06 3.51
CA VAL A 99 -17.23 9.41 3.95
C VAL A 99 -17.42 8.76 5.31
N ILE A 100 -17.70 9.55 6.36
CA ILE A 100 -17.76 9.05 7.74
C ILE A 100 -19.10 8.35 8.00
N GLY A 101 -20.21 9.05 7.74
CA GLY A 101 -21.54 8.59 8.11
C GLY A 101 -22.15 7.52 7.20
N ASN A 102 -21.41 7.03 6.21
CA ASN A 102 -21.87 5.98 5.31
C ASN A 102 -20.74 4.99 5.01
N THR A 103 -19.80 5.33 4.12
CA THR A 103 -18.79 4.38 3.62
C THR A 103 -17.92 3.78 4.74
N LEU A 104 -17.34 4.63 5.60
CA LEU A 104 -16.47 4.15 6.70
C LEU A 104 -17.27 3.52 7.83
N SER A 105 -18.44 4.07 8.18
CA SER A 105 -19.34 3.44 9.16
C SER A 105 -19.74 2.03 8.75
N LEU A 106 -20.12 1.81 7.48
CA LEU A 106 -20.51 0.46 7.01
C LEU A 106 -19.34 -0.50 6.97
N TYR A 107 -18.13 -0.02 6.67
CA TYR A 107 -16.91 -0.82 6.82
C TYR A 107 -16.72 -1.25 8.29
N GLU A 108 -16.87 -0.33 9.23
CA GLU A 108 -16.72 -0.59 10.67
C GLU A 108 -17.81 -1.49 11.23
N ASP A 109 -19.06 -1.32 10.81
CA ASP A 109 -20.18 -2.15 11.28
C ASP A 109 -20.02 -3.59 10.81
N ASN A 110 -19.50 -3.78 9.59
CA ASN A 110 -19.21 -5.11 9.06
C ASN A 110 -17.90 -5.69 9.57
N ARG A 111 -17.09 -4.94 10.32
CA ARG A 111 -15.75 -5.34 10.81
C ARG A 111 -15.77 -6.66 11.60
N ALA A 112 -16.82 -6.90 12.38
CA ALA A 112 -16.95 -8.10 13.21
C ALA A 112 -17.53 -9.32 12.47
N THR A 113 -18.33 -9.11 11.44
CA THR A 113 -19.15 -10.16 10.80
C THR A 113 -18.63 -10.59 9.43
N SER A 114 -17.93 -9.72 8.71
CA SER A 114 -17.47 -9.95 7.33
C SER A 114 -16.19 -10.79 7.21
N GLY A 115 -15.49 -11.05 8.32
CA GLY A 115 -14.17 -11.68 8.28
C GLY A 115 -13.07 -10.77 7.71
N LEU A 116 -13.33 -9.47 7.50
CA LEU A 116 -12.31 -8.47 7.10
C LEU A 116 -11.16 -8.34 8.11
N TYR A 117 -11.31 -8.92 9.29
CA TYR A 117 -10.29 -9.04 10.34
C TYR A 117 -9.48 -10.33 10.32
N ASN A 118 -9.44 -11.02 9.19
CA ASN A 118 -8.56 -12.16 9.03
C ASN A 118 -7.33 -11.76 8.19
N GLU A 119 -6.28 -12.56 8.34
CA GLU A 119 -5.00 -12.39 7.65
C GLU A 119 -5.15 -12.44 6.11
N ASN A 120 -6.27 -12.92 5.58
CA ASN A 120 -6.56 -12.92 4.13
C ASN A 120 -7.09 -11.57 3.62
N SER A 121 -7.47 -10.65 4.51
CA SER A 121 -8.00 -9.32 4.19
C SER A 121 -7.04 -8.19 4.56
N THR A 122 -5.79 -8.50 4.93
CA THR A 122 -4.75 -7.51 5.30
C THR A 122 -4.58 -6.39 4.26
N ARG A 123 -4.75 -6.72 2.96
CA ARG A 123 -4.73 -5.72 1.88
C ARG A 123 -5.85 -4.69 2.02
N ASP A 124 -7.07 -5.14 2.26
CA ASP A 124 -8.23 -4.25 2.34
C ASP A 124 -8.17 -3.43 3.63
N VAL A 125 -7.77 -4.06 4.74
CA VAL A 125 -7.56 -3.40 6.03
C VAL A 125 -6.57 -2.23 5.91
N ILE A 126 -5.45 -2.38 5.19
CA ILE A 126 -4.50 -1.27 5.05
C ILE A 126 -5.07 -0.12 4.20
N PHE A 127 -5.84 -0.43 3.14
CA PHE A 127 -6.48 0.62 2.34
C PHE A 127 -7.54 1.39 3.12
N TYR A 128 -8.36 0.70 3.92
CA TYR A 128 -9.29 1.37 4.83
C TYR A 128 -8.55 2.12 5.93
N GLY A 129 -7.46 1.60 6.48
CA GLY A 129 -6.59 2.36 7.41
C GLY A 129 -6.08 3.68 6.82
N LEU A 130 -5.70 3.68 5.54
CA LEU A 130 -5.34 4.90 4.82
C LEU A 130 -6.55 5.83 4.63
N ALA A 131 -7.74 5.29 4.34
CA ALA A 131 -8.97 6.06 4.22
C ALA A 131 -9.36 6.75 5.54
N GLU A 132 -9.27 6.03 6.66
CA GLU A 132 -9.51 6.55 8.01
C GLU A 132 -8.53 7.68 8.37
N ALA A 133 -7.23 7.48 8.12
CA ALA A 133 -6.23 8.52 8.34
C ALA A 133 -6.48 9.76 7.46
N THR A 134 -6.91 9.55 6.21
CA THR A 134 -7.26 10.64 5.29
C THR A 134 -8.50 11.39 5.77
N ALA A 135 -9.50 10.69 6.31
CA ALA A 135 -10.69 11.28 6.91
C ALA A 135 -10.36 12.09 8.17
N TYR A 136 -9.44 11.61 9.02
CA TYR A 136 -8.91 12.40 10.14
C TYR A 136 -8.29 13.72 9.65
N LEU A 137 -7.44 13.68 8.63
CA LEU A 137 -6.82 14.89 8.07
C LEU A 137 -7.86 15.87 7.50
N ALA A 138 -8.88 15.35 6.81
CA ALA A 138 -9.92 16.18 6.20
C ALA A 138 -10.90 16.80 7.22
N TYR A 139 -11.21 16.06 8.29
CA TYR A 139 -12.36 16.37 9.16
C TYR A 139 -12.02 16.58 10.63
N ASN A 140 -10.74 16.44 11.00
CA ASN A 140 -10.23 16.53 12.36
C ASN A 140 -11.01 15.67 13.37
N ASP A 141 -11.35 14.45 12.94
CA ASP A 141 -12.12 13.49 13.74
C ASP A 141 -11.17 12.44 14.34
N SER A 142 -10.89 12.57 15.64
CA SER A 142 -9.92 11.72 16.35
C SER A 142 -10.33 10.25 16.37
N GLY A 143 -11.62 9.93 16.30
CA GLY A 143 -12.08 8.54 16.23
C GLY A 143 -11.60 7.85 14.96
N ARG A 144 -11.50 8.57 13.84
CA ARG A 144 -10.94 8.04 12.58
C ARG A 144 -9.45 7.72 12.72
N LEU A 145 -8.70 8.55 13.44
CA LEU A 145 -7.28 8.29 13.69
C LEU A 145 -7.08 7.02 14.54
N GLU A 146 -7.92 6.81 15.55
CA GLU A 146 -7.89 5.59 16.38
C GLU A 146 -8.15 4.32 15.54
N VAL A 147 -9.13 4.36 14.64
CA VAL A 147 -9.42 3.23 13.74
C VAL A 147 -8.29 3.00 12.74
N ALA A 148 -7.69 4.07 12.21
CA ALA A 148 -6.52 3.97 11.34
C ALA A 148 -5.33 3.28 12.04
N GLN A 149 -5.07 3.62 13.31
CA GLN A 149 -4.03 2.97 14.13
C GLN A 149 -4.33 1.48 14.33
N GLN A 150 -5.58 1.13 14.67
CA GLN A 150 -5.98 -0.27 14.84
C GLN A 150 -5.78 -1.08 13.54
N ASN A 151 -6.13 -0.49 12.39
CA ASN A 151 -5.93 -1.13 11.08
C ASN A 151 -4.44 -1.32 10.77
N PHE A 152 -3.60 -0.32 11.08
CA PHE A 152 -2.15 -0.43 10.95
C PHE A 152 -1.58 -1.55 11.83
N ASP A 153 -1.96 -1.61 13.09
CA ASP A 153 -1.45 -2.59 14.05
C ASP A 153 -1.77 -4.04 13.62
N LEU A 154 -2.95 -4.26 13.03
CA LEU A 154 -3.31 -5.57 12.46
C LEU A 154 -2.40 -5.95 11.31
N VAL A 155 -2.23 -5.05 10.34
CA VAL A 155 -1.38 -5.26 9.17
C VAL A 155 0.07 -5.48 9.60
N TYR A 156 0.53 -4.72 10.60
CA TYR A 156 1.85 -4.86 11.18
C TYR A 156 2.05 -6.24 11.81
N SER A 157 1.06 -6.73 12.58
CA SER A 157 1.10 -8.04 13.22
C SER A 157 1.09 -9.23 12.23
N ASP A 158 0.55 -9.03 11.02
CA ASP A 158 0.47 -10.06 10.00
C ASP A 158 1.66 -10.05 9.01
N PHE A 159 2.10 -8.87 8.56
CA PHE A 159 3.06 -8.75 7.46
C PHE A 159 4.38 -8.05 7.84
N ILE A 160 4.37 -7.13 8.81
CA ILE A 160 5.50 -6.23 9.10
C ILE A 160 6.18 -6.58 10.43
N ASN A 161 6.35 -7.87 10.74
CA ASN A 161 7.18 -8.27 11.87
C ASN A 161 8.18 -9.38 11.51
N ALA A 162 9.29 -9.41 12.25
CA ALA A 162 10.40 -10.33 12.01
C ALA A 162 9.95 -11.79 12.03
N THR A 163 9.14 -12.19 13.00
CA THR A 163 8.64 -13.57 13.14
C THR A 163 7.84 -14.03 11.92
N ARG A 164 6.94 -13.19 11.39
CA ARG A 164 6.14 -13.51 10.20
C ARG A 164 7.01 -13.57 8.95
N ALA A 165 7.95 -12.67 8.84
CA ALA A 165 8.87 -12.64 7.73
C ALA A 165 9.75 -13.92 7.74
N GLU A 166 10.18 -14.40 8.91
CA GLU A 166 10.92 -15.67 9.09
C GLU A 166 10.07 -16.92 8.79
N SER A 167 8.77 -16.86 9.09
CA SER A 167 7.85 -18.00 8.94
C SER A 167 7.63 -18.48 7.50
N ARG A 168 8.07 -17.72 6.49
CA ARG A 168 7.84 -17.97 5.04
C ARG A 168 6.36 -18.13 4.66
N LYS A 169 5.44 -17.59 5.47
CA LYS A 169 3.99 -17.65 5.27
C LYS A 169 3.54 -17.06 3.93
N TYR A 170 4.23 -16.02 3.46
CA TYR A 170 3.95 -15.35 2.18
C TYR A 170 5.10 -15.56 1.18
N PRO A 171 5.24 -16.76 0.58
CA PRO A 171 6.34 -17.03 -0.34
C PRO A 171 6.18 -16.19 -1.62
N ARG A 172 7.01 -15.16 -1.77
CA ARG A 172 7.13 -14.43 -3.05
C ARG A 172 8.17 -15.13 -3.89
N LYS A 173 7.76 -15.73 -5.02
CA LYS A 173 8.70 -16.18 -6.03
C LYS A 173 9.30 -14.94 -6.70
N LEU A 174 10.48 -14.54 -6.26
CA LEU A 174 11.25 -13.48 -6.91
C LEU A 174 11.86 -14.07 -8.18
N THR A 175 11.20 -13.90 -9.32
CA THR A 175 11.74 -14.23 -10.63
C THR A 175 12.74 -13.15 -11.03
N THR A 176 13.91 -13.16 -10.40
CA THR A 176 14.99 -12.22 -10.70
C THR A 176 16.26 -13.02 -10.93
N THR A 177 17.11 -12.60 -11.87
CA THR A 177 18.46 -13.16 -12.05
C THR A 177 19.36 -12.93 -10.84
N CYS A 178 18.93 -12.12 -9.88
CA CYS A 178 19.61 -11.83 -8.61
C CYS A 178 19.28 -12.85 -7.51
N GLU A 179 18.98 -14.11 -7.86
CA GLU A 179 18.40 -15.20 -7.05
C GLU A 179 18.97 -15.42 -5.63
N ARG A 180 20.04 -14.74 -5.23
CA ARG A 180 20.68 -14.86 -3.90
C ARG A 180 21.03 -13.53 -3.19
N THR A 181 20.96 -12.38 -3.86
CA THR A 181 21.60 -11.15 -3.34
C THR A 181 20.60 -10.10 -2.84
N LEU A 182 19.33 -10.18 -3.21
CA LEU A 182 18.30 -9.31 -2.65
C LEU A 182 17.82 -9.89 -1.32
N GLY A 183 18.53 -9.54 -0.25
CA GLY A 183 18.08 -9.66 1.14
C GLY A 183 17.65 -11.07 1.53
N ALA A 184 18.62 -11.89 1.91
CA ALA A 184 18.35 -13.17 2.56
C ALA A 184 17.30 -12.98 3.69
N PHE A 185 16.10 -13.50 3.47
CA PHE A 185 15.57 -14.41 4.47
C PHE A 185 16.55 -15.59 4.50
N PRO A 186 17.24 -15.87 5.61
CA PRO A 186 18.30 -16.86 5.63
C PRO A 186 17.76 -18.22 5.17
N SER A 187 18.08 -18.57 3.93
CA SER A 187 17.90 -19.90 3.37
C SER A 187 19.02 -20.77 3.92
N GLY A 188 18.88 -21.19 5.16
CA GLY A 188 19.99 -21.79 5.89
C GLY A 188 19.60 -22.88 6.86
N TYR A 189 18.79 -23.86 6.45
CA TYR A 189 18.89 -25.22 6.98
C TYR A 189 18.43 -26.23 5.93
N PRO A 190 19.31 -27.14 5.45
CA PRO A 190 18.85 -28.33 4.76
C PRO A 190 18.14 -29.21 5.79
N ALA A 191 16.87 -29.53 5.53
CA ALA A 191 16.19 -30.60 6.23
C ALA A 191 16.88 -31.92 5.84
N SER A 192 17.71 -32.45 6.72
CA SER A 192 18.15 -33.84 6.66
C SER A 192 16.91 -34.73 6.83
N ARG A 193 16.67 -35.61 5.86
CA ARG A 193 15.78 -36.76 6.02
C ARG A 193 16.47 -37.83 6.84
#